data_AF-A0A6A2WF95-F1
#
_entry.id   AF-A0A6A2WF95-F1
#
_cell.length_a   1.000
_cell.length_b   1.000
_cell.length_c   1.000
_cell.angle_alpha   90.00
_cell.angle_beta   90.00
_cell.angle_gamma   90.00
#
_symmetry.space_group_name_H-M   'P 1'
#
loop_
_entity.id
_entity.type
_entity.pdbx_description
1 polymer ?
#
loop_
_entity_poly.entity_id
_entity_poly.type
_entity_poly.pdbx_seq_one_letter_code
_entity_poly.pdbx_strand_id
1 'polypeptide(L)'
;MQLPGIAHAFLIGDEWQLPATVRSNVSSEAGFGRSLFQRLTTLGHSNHLLNIQYRMYPSISCFPNARLYDYQILDAAGVKQKSYEKHYLQWPMFGPYSFINVSGREAKDDLGRSRRNMVEVAVVQMLVQTLFKAWSSSSERLSIGILSPYAAQVVVIQEKPGKKYEKSDNFEVKVGVWVVTVVKFIR
;
A
#
# COMPACT_ATOMS: atom_id res chain seq x y z
N MET A 1 -10.04 7.76 34.57
CA MET A 1 -10.96 6.83 33.89
C MET A 1 -10.46 5.42 34.19
N GLN A 2 -10.95 4.78 35.25
CA GLN A 2 -10.64 3.37 35.55
C GLN A 2 -11.76 2.52 34.97
N LEU A 3 -11.43 1.64 34.03
CA LEU A 3 -12.35 0.63 33.52
C LEU A 3 -12.38 -0.53 34.52
N PRO A 4 -13.54 -0.87 35.12
CA PRO A 4 -13.61 -1.93 36.12
C PRO A 4 -13.05 -3.25 35.56
N GLY A 5 -12.13 -3.88 36.28
CA GLY A 5 -11.55 -5.18 35.90
C GLY A 5 -10.33 -5.12 34.97
N ILE A 6 -9.88 -3.94 34.52
CA ILE A 6 -8.63 -3.82 33.74
C ILE A 6 -7.48 -3.40 34.65
N ALA A 7 -6.52 -4.31 34.86
CA ALA A 7 -5.29 -4.03 35.62
C ALA A 7 -4.18 -3.43 34.74
N HIS A 8 -4.04 -3.90 33.50
CA HIS A 8 -3.02 -3.47 32.56
C HIS A 8 -3.58 -3.38 31.13
N ALA A 9 -3.15 -2.40 30.35
CA ALA A 9 -3.53 -2.24 28.95
C ALA A 9 -2.33 -1.78 28.12
N PHE A 10 -2.16 -2.37 26.94
CA PHE A 10 -1.20 -1.95 25.93
C PHE A 10 -1.96 -1.48 24.70
N LEU A 11 -1.66 -0.27 24.23
CA LEU A 11 -2.26 0.29 23.02
C LEU A 11 -1.18 0.32 21.94
N ILE A 12 -1.43 -0.41 20.86
CA ILE A 12 -0.52 -0.49 19.72
C ILE A 12 -1.22 0.18 18.54
N GLY A 13 -0.56 1.13 17.91
CA GLY A 13 -1.09 1.87 16.79
C GLY A 13 -0.05 2.83 16.23
N ASP A 14 -0.46 3.51 15.17
CA ASP A 14 0.34 4.48 14.46
C ASP A 14 -0.56 5.65 14.06
N GLU A 15 -0.27 6.83 14.61
CA GLU A 15 -1.08 8.03 14.42
C GLU A 15 -0.97 8.63 13.02
N TRP A 16 0.05 8.22 12.26
CA TRP A 16 0.25 8.65 10.87
C TRP A 16 -0.39 7.70 9.85
N GLN A 17 -0.98 6.60 10.31
CA GLN A 17 -1.78 5.69 9.50
C GLN A 17 -3.28 6.04 9.56
N LEU A 18 -4.09 5.20 8.93
CA LEU A 18 -5.51 5.48 8.70
C LEU A 18 -6.29 5.65 10.00
N PRO A 19 -7.05 6.75 10.14
CA PRO A 19 -7.99 6.91 11.24
C PRO A 19 -9.19 5.97 11.07
N ALA A 20 -10.02 5.88 12.11
CA ALA A 20 -11.26 5.11 12.04
C ALA A 20 -12.22 5.70 10.99
N THR A 21 -12.84 4.82 10.19
CA THR A 21 -13.87 5.23 9.22
C THR A 21 -15.13 5.70 9.95
N VAL A 22 -15.45 7.00 9.83
CA VAL A 22 -16.67 7.59 10.38
C VAL A 22 -17.63 7.96 9.26
N ARG A 23 -18.81 7.32 9.22
CA ARG A 23 -19.82 7.56 8.16
C ARG A 23 -20.71 8.78 8.41
N SER A 24 -20.91 9.14 9.67
CA SER A 24 -21.73 10.28 10.07
C SER A 24 -20.88 11.55 10.04
N ASN A 25 -21.30 12.55 9.27
CA ASN A 25 -20.62 13.85 9.24
C ASN A 25 -20.62 14.49 10.62
N VAL A 26 -21.76 14.46 11.33
CA VAL A 26 -21.89 15.00 12.69
C VAL A 26 -20.91 14.33 13.65
N SER A 27 -20.75 13.01 13.58
CA SER A 27 -19.80 12.29 14.43
C SER A 27 -18.34 12.57 14.04
N SER A 28 -18.06 12.74 12.75
CA SER A 28 -16.74 13.09 12.24
C SER A 28 -16.32 14.48 12.74
N GLU A 29 -17.22 15.46 12.62
CA GLU A 29 -17.04 16.83 13.13
C GLU A 29 -16.88 16.85 14.65
N ALA A 30 -17.56 15.96 15.38
CA ALA A 30 -17.37 15.77 16.81
C ALA A 30 -16.06 15.03 17.18
N GLY A 31 -15.21 14.67 16.21
CA GLY A 31 -13.91 14.06 16.45
C GLY A 31 -13.95 12.56 16.78
N PHE A 32 -15.05 11.86 16.45
CA PHE A 32 -15.23 10.43 16.74
C PHE A 32 -14.17 9.54 16.05
N GLY A 33 -13.55 10.01 14.97
CA GLY A 33 -12.50 9.28 14.27
C GLY A 33 -11.16 9.22 15.01
N ARG A 34 -10.98 10.05 16.05
CA ARG A 34 -9.76 10.09 16.86
C ARG A 34 -9.66 8.85 17.75
N SER A 35 -8.59 8.07 17.59
CA SER A 35 -8.36 6.87 18.40
C SER A 35 -8.04 7.21 19.86
N LEU A 36 -8.26 6.24 20.75
CA LEU A 36 -7.84 6.37 22.16
C LEU A 36 -6.32 6.59 22.27
N PHE A 37 -5.53 5.89 21.45
CA PHE A 37 -4.08 6.04 21.38
C PHE A 37 -3.70 7.49 21.07
N GLN A 38 -4.22 8.04 19.96
CA GLN A 38 -3.95 9.42 19.54
C GLN A 38 -4.36 10.42 20.62
N ARG A 39 -5.52 10.21 21.26
CA ARG A 39 -5.99 11.08 22.34
C ARG A 39 -5.05 11.08 23.54
N LEU A 40 -4.53 9.92 23.96
CA LEU A 40 -3.58 9.83 25.06
C LEU A 40 -2.23 10.47 24.71
N THR A 41 -1.73 10.26 23.49
CA THR A 41 -0.51 10.94 23.00
C THR A 41 -0.67 12.46 23.05
N THR A 42 -1.81 13.01 22.59
CA THR A 42 -2.06 14.46 22.64
C THR A 42 -2.14 15.00 24.07
N LEU A 43 -2.52 14.18 25.04
CA LEU A 43 -2.54 14.53 26.46
C LEU A 43 -1.15 14.42 27.14
N GLY A 44 -0.10 14.11 26.37
CA GLY A 44 1.27 14.04 26.87
C GLY A 44 1.66 12.68 27.44
N HIS A 45 0.86 11.63 27.24
CA HIS A 45 1.32 10.28 27.57
C HIS A 45 2.45 9.87 26.64
N SER A 46 3.56 9.38 27.21
CA SER A 46 4.69 8.88 26.45
C SER A 46 4.28 7.69 25.58
N ASN A 47 4.62 7.76 24.29
CA ASN A 47 4.56 6.62 23.39
C ASN A 47 5.97 6.04 23.17
N HIS A 48 6.03 4.81 22.69
CA HIS A 48 7.30 4.17 22.34
C HIS A 48 7.29 3.84 20.85
N LEU A 49 8.15 4.51 20.09
CA LEU A 49 8.28 4.29 18.65
C LEU A 49 9.14 3.05 18.39
N LEU A 50 8.56 2.04 17.74
CA LEU A 50 9.33 0.93 17.18
C LEU A 50 10.01 1.40 15.89
N ASN A 51 11.27 1.77 16.02
CA ASN A 51 11.95 2.55 15.00
C ASN A 51 12.77 1.71 14.00
N ILE A 52 12.58 0.39 13.91
CA ILE A 52 13.27 -0.46 12.92
C ILE A 52 12.24 -1.08 11.96
N GLN A 53 12.36 -0.81 10.67
CA GLN A 53 11.51 -1.40 9.63
C GLN A 53 12.19 -2.58 8.95
N TYR A 54 11.42 -3.65 8.72
CA TYR A 54 11.89 -4.93 8.17
C TYR A 54 11.20 -5.30 6.85
N ARG A 55 10.47 -4.36 6.23
CA ARG A 55 9.58 -4.66 5.09
C ARG A 55 10.18 -4.23 3.77
N MET A 56 10.55 -2.96 3.62
CA MET A 56 10.78 -2.33 2.32
C MET A 56 12.24 -1.90 2.12
N TYR A 57 12.68 -1.82 0.87
CA TYR A 57 14.02 -1.35 0.52
C TYR A 57 14.21 0.13 0.92
N PRO A 58 15.42 0.60 1.30
CA PRO A 58 15.66 1.98 1.75
C PRO A 58 15.16 3.08 0.81
N SER A 59 15.23 2.87 -0.51
CA SER A 59 14.73 3.87 -1.47
C SER A 59 13.21 4.07 -1.40
N ILE A 60 12.48 3.06 -0.90
CA ILE A 60 11.03 3.09 -0.72
C ILE A 60 10.69 3.70 0.64
N SER A 61 11.40 3.32 1.72
CA SER A 61 11.15 3.85 3.07
C SER A 61 11.56 5.31 3.23
N CYS A 62 12.50 5.81 2.41
CA CYS A 62 13.02 7.17 2.50
C CYS A 62 11.92 8.25 2.51
N PHE A 63 10.99 8.20 1.55
CA PHE A 63 9.91 9.20 1.45
C PHE A 63 8.94 9.21 2.65
N PRO A 64 8.29 8.08 3.04
CA PRO A 64 7.40 8.08 4.20
C PRO A 64 8.14 8.39 5.51
N ASN A 65 9.39 7.95 5.67
CA ASN A 65 10.19 8.25 6.85
C ASN A 65 10.45 9.76 7.00
N ALA A 66 10.87 10.41 5.92
CA ALA A 66 11.05 11.86 5.89
C ALA A 66 9.75 12.62 6.15
N ARG A 67 8.64 12.18 5.53
CA ARG A 67 7.39 12.94 5.53
C ARG A 67 6.56 12.80 6.81
N LEU A 68 6.62 11.63 7.45
CA LEU A 68 5.72 11.25 8.54
C LEU A 68 6.45 10.99 9.87
N TYR A 69 7.73 10.59 9.83
CA TYR A 69 8.45 10.13 11.03
C TYR A 69 9.73 10.91 11.32
N ASP A 70 9.97 12.02 10.63
CA ASP A 70 11.14 12.89 10.84
C ASP A 70 12.47 12.11 10.87
N TYR A 71 12.61 11.17 9.92
CA TYR A 71 13.78 10.29 9.80
C TYR A 71 14.06 9.35 10.98
N GLN A 72 13.13 9.19 11.92
CA GLN A 72 13.32 8.34 13.10
C GLN A 72 13.31 6.84 12.76
N ILE A 73 12.75 6.41 11.61
CA ILE A 73 12.72 5.00 11.22
C ILE A 73 14.06 4.57 10.60
N LEU A 74 14.58 3.44 11.06
CA LEU A 74 15.82 2.81 10.63
C LEU A 74 15.51 1.57 9.79
N ASP A 75 16.30 1.34 8.75
CA ASP A 75 16.20 0.14 7.91
C ASP A 75 17.01 -1.02 8.51
N ALA A 76 16.35 -2.16 8.76
CA ALA A 76 17.03 -3.38 9.19
C ALA A 76 18.04 -3.88 8.15
N ALA A 77 19.11 -4.57 8.59
CA ALA A 77 20.13 -5.10 7.69
C ALA A 77 19.55 -6.03 6.60
N GLY A 78 18.49 -6.78 6.91
CA GLY A 78 17.82 -7.70 5.99
C GLY A 78 17.22 -7.01 4.76
N VAL A 79 16.75 -5.76 4.89
CA VAL A 79 16.16 -5.02 3.76
C VAL A 79 17.19 -4.34 2.87
N LYS A 80 18.47 -4.37 3.25
CA LYS A 80 19.59 -3.81 2.47
C LYS A 80 20.33 -4.89 1.66
N GLN A 81 19.83 -6.12 1.68
CA GLN A 81 20.43 -7.24 0.95
C GLN A 81 20.13 -7.15 -0.55
N LYS A 82 21.02 -7.71 -1.37
CA LYS A 82 20.87 -7.77 -2.84
C LYS A 82 19.58 -8.45 -3.31
N SER A 83 18.96 -9.28 -2.48
CA SER A 83 17.65 -9.89 -2.77
C SER A 83 16.54 -8.85 -2.96
N TYR A 84 16.67 -7.66 -2.36
CA TYR A 84 15.78 -6.52 -2.56
C TYR A 84 16.11 -5.70 -3.81
N GLU A 85 17.25 -5.96 -4.46
CA GLU A 85 17.69 -5.34 -5.71
C GLU A 85 17.35 -6.24 -6.92
N LYS A 86 16.36 -7.13 -6.82
CA LYS A 86 15.92 -7.94 -7.96
C LYS A 86 15.30 -7.05 -9.04
N HIS A 87 15.92 -7.03 -10.21
CA HIS A 87 15.44 -6.28 -11.37
C HIS A 87 14.70 -7.24 -12.32
N TYR A 88 13.37 -7.29 -12.24
CA TYR A 88 12.57 -8.07 -13.19
C TYR A 88 12.52 -7.41 -14.57
N LEU A 89 12.65 -6.09 -14.64
CA LEU A 89 12.64 -5.33 -15.89
C LEU A 89 13.98 -4.60 -16.05
N GLN A 90 14.55 -4.64 -17.25
CA GLN A 90 15.91 -4.14 -17.50
C GLN A 90 16.00 -2.60 -17.67
N TRP A 91 14.88 -1.90 -17.88
CA TRP A 91 14.93 -0.47 -18.11
C TRP A 91 15.21 0.31 -16.82
N PRO A 92 16.07 1.35 -16.85
CA PRO A 92 16.43 2.13 -15.66
C PRO A 92 15.24 2.76 -14.92
N MET A 93 14.11 2.95 -15.62
CA MET A 93 12.88 3.49 -15.04
C MET A 93 12.11 2.52 -14.15
N PHE A 94 12.52 1.25 -14.00
CA PHE A 94 11.85 0.23 -13.19
C PHE A 94 12.61 -0.11 -11.91
N GLY A 95 13.21 0.89 -11.28
CA GLY A 95 13.82 0.73 -9.96
C GLY A 95 12.78 0.38 -8.87
N PRO A 96 13.23 0.10 -7.63
CA PRO A 96 12.35 -0.31 -6.51
C PRO A 96 11.21 0.68 -6.21
N TYR A 97 11.38 1.94 -6.62
CA TYR A 97 10.37 2.98 -6.53
C TYR A 97 10.40 3.83 -7.82
N SER A 98 9.27 3.94 -8.50
CA SER A 98 9.15 4.66 -9.77
C SER A 98 7.78 5.33 -9.91
N PHE A 99 7.75 6.53 -10.48
CA PHE A 99 6.51 7.24 -10.81
C PHE A 99 6.34 7.30 -12.33
N ILE A 100 5.24 6.72 -12.83
CA ILE A 100 4.94 6.68 -14.27
C ILE A 100 3.77 7.62 -14.52
N ASN A 101 4.03 8.75 -15.15
CA ASN A 101 2.99 9.68 -15.55
C ASN A 101 2.18 9.10 -16.71
N VAL A 102 0.86 8.98 -16.56
CA VAL A 102 -0.06 8.45 -17.57
C VAL A 102 -1.10 9.51 -17.92
N SER A 103 -1.01 10.06 -19.13
CA SER A 103 -1.97 11.03 -19.65
C SER A 103 -3.27 10.33 -20.06
N GLY A 104 -4.16 10.10 -19.09
CA GLY A 104 -5.50 9.52 -19.31
C GLY A 104 -6.60 10.39 -18.74
N ARG A 105 -7.85 10.13 -19.16
CA ARG A 105 -9.03 10.81 -18.64
C ARG A 105 -9.85 9.85 -17.78
N GLU A 106 -10.23 10.32 -16.60
CA GLU A 106 -11.14 9.59 -15.72
C GLU A 106 -12.59 9.60 -16.23
N ALA A 107 -13.29 8.49 -15.99
CA ALA A 107 -14.72 8.32 -16.20
C ALA A 107 -15.36 7.79 -14.92
N LYS A 108 -16.63 8.15 -14.68
CA LYS A 108 -17.43 7.58 -13.61
C LYS A 108 -17.93 6.18 -13.99
N ASP A 109 -18.25 5.38 -12.98
CA ASP A 109 -19.07 4.18 -13.17
C ASP A 109 -20.54 4.54 -13.45
N ASP A 110 -21.33 3.54 -13.84
CA ASP A 110 -22.73 3.72 -14.23
C ASP A 110 -23.59 4.28 -13.08
N LEU A 111 -23.19 4.02 -11.83
CA LEU A 111 -23.85 4.52 -10.62
C LEU A 111 -23.30 5.88 -10.15
N GLY A 112 -22.25 6.40 -10.77
CA GLY A 112 -21.60 7.67 -10.39
C GLY A 112 -20.90 7.68 -9.04
N ARG A 113 -20.68 6.52 -8.42
CA ARG A 113 -20.12 6.34 -7.06
C ARG A 113 -18.62 6.08 -7.04
N SER A 114 -18.05 5.72 -8.18
CA SER A 114 -16.63 5.41 -8.30
C SER A 114 -16.06 5.89 -9.63
N ARG A 115 -14.75 5.78 -9.80
CA ARG A 115 -14.01 6.31 -10.95
C ARG A 115 -13.09 5.25 -11.55
N ARG A 116 -12.83 5.37 -12.84
CA ARG A 116 -11.90 4.53 -13.59
C ARG A 116 -11.16 5.34 -14.65
N ASN A 117 -9.94 4.95 -14.97
CA ASN A 117 -9.14 5.50 -16.05
C ASN A 117 -8.63 4.34 -16.93
N MET A 118 -9.21 4.20 -18.12
CA MET A 118 -8.91 3.07 -19.01
C MET A 118 -7.50 3.11 -19.61
N VAL A 119 -6.86 4.28 -19.66
CA VAL A 119 -5.47 4.40 -20.11
C VAL A 119 -4.52 3.81 -19.06
N GLU A 120 -4.74 4.14 -17.77
CA GLU A 120 -3.99 3.52 -16.67
C GLU A 120 -4.20 2.01 -16.63
N VAL A 121 -5.43 1.52 -16.87
CA VAL A 121 -5.72 0.08 -16.95
C VAL A 121 -4.87 -0.60 -18.02
N ALA A 122 -4.73 0.03 -19.20
CA ALA A 122 -3.91 -0.50 -20.28
C ALA A 122 -2.41 -0.51 -19.91
N VAL A 123 -1.91 0.54 -19.25
CA VAL A 123 -0.53 0.61 -18.76
C VAL A 123 -0.26 -0.47 -17.72
N VAL A 124 -1.15 -0.63 -16.73
CA VAL A 124 -1.05 -1.69 -15.70
C VAL A 124 -0.98 -3.08 -16.36
N GLN A 125 -1.80 -3.33 -17.38
CA GLN A 125 -1.77 -4.60 -18.10
C GLN A 125 -0.48 -4.82 -18.87
N MET A 126 0.02 -3.78 -19.54
CA MET A 126 1.30 -3.84 -20.22
C MET A 126 2.43 -4.17 -19.24
N LEU A 127 2.46 -3.55 -18.06
CA LEU A 127 3.45 -3.80 -17.02
C LEU A 127 3.37 -5.24 -16.51
N VAL A 128 2.18 -5.73 -16.17
CA VAL A 128 1.98 -7.12 -15.71
C VAL A 128 2.38 -8.13 -16.78
N GLN A 129 2.02 -7.88 -18.05
CA GLN A 129 2.43 -8.73 -19.18
C GLN A 129 3.94 -8.75 -19.38
N THR A 130 4.60 -7.59 -19.22
CA THR A 130 6.06 -7.48 -19.37
C THR A 130 6.75 -8.20 -18.23
N LEU A 131 6.27 -8.02 -16.99
CA LEU A 131 6.74 -8.75 -15.82
C LEU A 131 6.58 -10.26 -15.99
N PHE A 132 5.43 -10.73 -16.48
CA PHE A 132 5.19 -12.15 -16.73
C PHE A 132 6.21 -12.72 -17.73
N LYS A 133 6.43 -12.04 -18.86
CA LYS A 133 7.41 -12.46 -19.88
C LYS A 133 8.84 -12.53 -19.33
N ALA A 134 9.24 -11.51 -18.57
CA ALA A 134 10.58 -11.47 -17.97
C ALA A 134 10.74 -12.58 -16.91
N TRP A 135 9.72 -12.75 -16.08
CA TRP A 135 9.65 -13.77 -15.04
C TRP A 135 9.75 -15.20 -15.57
N SER A 136 9.12 -15.51 -16.72
CA SER A 136 9.11 -16.86 -17.32
C SER A 136 10.51 -17.42 -17.63
N SER A 137 11.55 -16.58 -17.64
CA SER A 137 12.94 -17.03 -17.78
C SER A 137 13.61 -17.49 -16.47
N SER A 138 13.05 -17.11 -15.31
CA SER A 138 13.64 -17.35 -13.97
C SER A 138 12.91 -18.42 -13.15
N SER A 139 11.60 -18.63 -13.37
CA SER A 139 10.73 -19.58 -12.65
C SER A 139 10.69 -19.45 -11.11
N GLU A 140 11.20 -18.36 -10.53
CA GLU A 140 11.09 -18.08 -9.09
C GLU A 140 9.64 -17.76 -8.69
N ARG A 141 9.31 -17.72 -7.40
CA ARG A 141 7.99 -17.22 -6.99
C ARG A 141 7.95 -15.69 -7.11
N LEU A 142 6.96 -15.17 -7.83
CA LEU A 142 6.69 -13.73 -7.96
C LEU A 142 5.23 -13.47 -7.60
N SER A 143 4.99 -12.53 -6.69
CA SER A 143 3.64 -12.10 -6.35
C SER A 143 3.55 -10.58 -6.49
N ILE A 144 2.47 -10.12 -7.13
CA ILE A 144 2.25 -8.74 -7.59
C ILE A 144 0.97 -8.21 -6.95
N GLY A 145 1.06 -7.03 -6.32
CA GLY A 145 -0.07 -6.32 -5.74
C GLY A 145 -0.42 -5.09 -6.55
N ILE A 146 -1.66 -5.02 -7.05
CA ILE A 146 -2.19 -3.84 -7.75
C ILE A 146 -3.26 -3.20 -6.86
N LEU A 147 -3.02 -1.95 -6.47
CA LEU A 147 -3.87 -1.24 -5.53
C LEU A 147 -4.49 -0.03 -6.21
N SER A 148 -5.76 0.21 -5.96
CA SER A 148 -6.46 1.42 -6.40
C SER A 148 -7.42 1.90 -5.31
N PRO A 149 -7.57 3.22 -5.12
CA PRO A 149 -8.56 3.77 -4.19
C PRO A 149 -10.00 3.65 -4.71
N TYR A 150 -10.19 3.40 -6.01
CA TYR A 150 -11.50 3.35 -6.64
C TYR A 150 -11.93 1.91 -6.95
N ALA A 151 -13.08 1.52 -6.41
CA ALA A 151 -13.69 0.21 -6.66
C ALA A 151 -13.94 -0.05 -8.16
N ALA A 152 -14.43 0.93 -8.91
CA ALA A 152 -14.65 0.76 -10.36
C ALA A 152 -13.34 0.50 -11.12
N GLN A 153 -12.24 1.15 -10.74
CA GLN A 153 -10.91 0.90 -11.30
C GLN A 153 -10.43 -0.53 -10.97
N VAL A 154 -10.67 -1.02 -9.76
CA VAL A 154 -10.30 -2.40 -9.37
C VAL A 154 -11.06 -3.42 -10.22
N VAL A 155 -12.37 -3.25 -10.41
CA VAL A 155 -13.20 -4.14 -11.22
C VAL A 155 -12.65 -4.24 -12.64
N VAL A 156 -12.42 -3.11 -13.32
CA VAL A 156 -11.91 -3.13 -14.70
C VAL A 156 -10.47 -3.64 -14.81
N ILE A 157 -9.65 -3.47 -13.76
CA ILE A 157 -8.32 -4.07 -13.69
C ILE A 157 -8.41 -5.58 -13.47
N GLN A 158 -9.43 -6.13 -12.79
CA GLN A 158 -9.58 -7.58 -12.58
C GLN A 158 -10.11 -8.32 -13.81
N GLU A 159 -11.06 -7.71 -14.54
CA GLU A 159 -11.74 -8.33 -15.69
C GLU A 159 -10.78 -8.72 -16.83
N LYS A 160 -9.71 -7.95 -17.02
CA LYS A 160 -8.81 -8.08 -18.18
C LYS A 160 -7.60 -9.03 -17.99
N PRO A 161 -6.90 -9.09 -16.84
CA PRO A 161 -5.80 -10.01 -16.56
C PRO A 161 -6.21 -11.28 -15.81
N GLY A 162 -7.33 -11.27 -15.05
CA GLY A 162 -7.65 -12.31 -14.06
C GLY A 162 -7.56 -13.74 -14.59
N LYS A 163 -8.09 -14.00 -15.78
CA LYS A 163 -8.14 -15.37 -16.33
C LYS A 163 -6.83 -15.87 -16.96
N LYS A 164 -5.85 -15.00 -17.25
CA LYS A 164 -4.68 -15.38 -18.05
C LYS A 164 -3.53 -15.98 -17.22
N TYR A 165 -3.39 -15.55 -15.97
CA TYR A 165 -2.25 -15.90 -15.12
C TYR A 165 -2.60 -16.87 -13.98
N GLU A 166 -3.88 -17.15 -13.74
CA GLU A 166 -4.38 -18.10 -12.72
C GLU A 166 -3.81 -19.53 -12.85
N LYS A 167 -3.23 -19.90 -14.01
CA LYS A 167 -2.66 -21.23 -14.27
C LYS A 167 -1.18 -21.38 -13.88
N SER A 168 -0.53 -20.35 -13.35
CA SER A 168 0.90 -20.38 -13.01
C SER A 168 1.09 -20.37 -11.49
N ASP A 169 1.47 -21.50 -10.90
CA ASP A 169 1.57 -21.67 -9.43
C ASP A 169 2.56 -20.71 -8.74
N ASN A 170 3.51 -20.18 -9.51
CA ASN A 170 4.58 -19.29 -9.03
C ASN A 170 4.43 -17.83 -9.48
N PHE A 171 3.35 -17.46 -10.18
CA PHE A 171 3.09 -16.07 -10.58
C PHE A 171 1.70 -15.64 -10.12
N GLU A 172 1.65 -14.86 -9.04
CA GLU A 172 0.40 -14.45 -8.40
C GLU A 172 0.14 -12.96 -8.62
N VAL A 173 -1.07 -12.60 -9.07
CA VAL A 173 -1.49 -11.20 -9.20
C VAL A 173 -2.73 -10.97 -8.33
N LYS A 174 -2.63 -10.07 -7.37
CA LYS A 174 -3.73 -9.64 -6.51
C LYS A 174 -4.10 -8.20 -6.79
N VAL A 175 -5.38 -7.97 -7.09
CA VAL A 175 -5.94 -6.63 -7.31
C VAL A 175 -6.94 -6.35 -6.19
N GLY A 176 -6.84 -5.19 -5.54
CA GLY A 176 -7.74 -4.85 -4.43
C GLY A 176 -7.95 -3.35 -4.27
N VAL A 177 -9.05 -3.01 -3.59
CA VAL A 177 -9.35 -1.64 -3.18
C VAL A 177 -8.53 -1.31 -1.93
N TRP A 178 -7.89 -0.14 -1.91
CA TRP A 178 -7.18 0.36 -0.74
C TRP A 178 -7.61 1.78 -0.42
N VAL A 179 -8.08 2.00 0.80
CA VAL A 179 -8.37 3.33 1.32
C VAL A 179 -7.02 3.96 1.72
N VAL A 180 -6.17 4.33 0.74
CA VAL A 180 -4.91 5.14 0.71
C VAL A 180 -3.89 4.97 1.89
N THR A 181 -2.57 4.78 1.80
CA THR A 181 -1.51 5.05 0.81
C THR A 181 -0.69 3.77 0.56
N VAL A 182 -0.16 3.66 -0.66
CA VAL A 182 0.77 2.64 -1.17
C VAL A 182 1.82 2.26 -0.12
N VAL A 183 1.91 0.97 0.25
CA VAL A 183 3.07 0.08 0.08
C VAL A 183 2.68 -1.31 0.61
N LYS A 184 2.29 -2.23 -0.27
CA LYS A 184 2.46 -3.67 -0.01
C LYS A 184 3.54 -4.18 -0.96
N PHE A 185 4.80 -4.06 -0.57
CA PHE A 185 5.84 -4.88 -1.18
C PHE A 185 5.68 -6.30 -0.65
N ILE A 186 5.53 -7.18 -1.62
CA ILE A 186 5.39 -8.62 -1.47
C ILE A 186 6.78 -9.20 -1.27
N ARG A 187 6.88 -10.17 -0.35
CA ARG A 187 8.05 -11.03 -0.18
C ARG A 187 8.03 -12.14 -1.22
#